data_AF-A0A5P9BHK3-F1
#
_entry.id   AF-A0A5P9BHK3-F1
#
_cell.length_a   1.000
_cell.length_b   1.000
_cell.length_c   1.000
_cell.angle_alpha   90.00
_cell.angle_beta   90.00
_cell.angle_gamma   90.00
#
_symmetry.space_group_name_H-M   'P 1'
#
loop_
_entity.id
_entity.type
_entity.pdbx_description
1 polymer ?
#
loop_
_entity_poly.entity_id
_entity_poly.type
_entity_poly.pdbx_seq_one_letter_code
_entity_poly.pdbx_strand_id
1 'polypeptide(L)' 'MRLNLYAPQFQNDLRNAAQFIDNNTNLSAKLNNHNQIELKTDKGLTVKRLNGSDVIKKMNRNTISTYV' A
#
# COMPACT_ATOMS: atom_id res chain seq x y z
N MET A 1 -11.39 -11.32 12.53
CA MET A 1 -11.48 -11.56 11.06
C MET A 1 -10.08 -11.49 10.47
N ARG A 2 -9.58 -12.54 9.81
CA ARG A 2 -8.27 -12.50 9.13
C ARG A 2 -8.45 -11.84 7.77
N LEU A 3 -7.66 -10.81 7.47
CA LEU A 3 -7.68 -10.13 6.18
C LEU A 3 -6.96 -11.00 5.15
N ASN A 4 -7.67 -11.47 4.13
CA ASN A 4 -7.06 -12.24 3.04
C ASN A 4 -6.42 -11.29 2.02
N LEU A 5 -5.16 -10.93 2.22
CA LEU A 5 -4.46 -9.98 1.33
C LEU A 5 -4.34 -10.46 -0.12
N TYR A 6 -4.50 -11.75 -0.40
CA TYR A 6 -4.48 -12.29 -1.77
C TYR A 6 -5.79 -12.08 -2.52
N ALA A 7 -6.84 -11.59 -1.86
CA ALA A 7 -8.09 -11.30 -2.53
C ALA A 7 -7.88 -10.19 -3.59
N PRO A 8 -8.45 -10.31 -4.80
CA PRO A 8 -8.19 -9.39 -5.91
C PRO A 8 -8.42 -7.92 -5.58
N GLN A 9 -9.45 -7.61 -4.79
CA GLN A 9 -9.76 -6.25 -4.36
C GLN A 9 -8.63 -5.63 -3.53
N PHE A 10 -8.08 -6.37 -2.57
CA PHE A 10 -7.00 -5.86 -1.71
C PHE A 10 -5.67 -5.79 -2.48
N GLN A 11 -5.45 -6.68 -3.45
CA GLN A 11 -4.31 -6.56 -4.36
C GLN A 11 -4.39 -5.28 -5.19
N ASN A 12 -5.57 -4.96 -5.73
CA ASN A 12 -5.79 -3.73 -6.48
C ASN A 12 -5.61 -2.49 -5.59
N ASP A 13 -6.20 -2.49 -4.40
CA ASP A 13 -6.04 -1.39 -3.44
C ASP A 13 -4.58 -1.15 -3.05
N LEU A 14 -3.81 -2.22 -2.80
CA LEU A 14 -2.39 -2.11 -2.48
C LEU A 14 -1.56 -1.60 -3.67
N ARG A 15 -1.90 -2.00 -4.90
CA ARG A 15 -1.25 -1.48 -6.11
C ARG A 15 -1.56 0.00 -6.31
N ASN A 16 -2.82 0.41 -6.13
CA ASN A 16 -3.24 1.80 -6.21
C ASN A 16 -2.56 2.65 -5.14
N ALA A 17 -2.45 2.14 -3.90
CA ALA A 17 -1.73 2.80 -2.82
C ALA A 17 -0.24 2.96 -3.14
N ALA A 18 0.40 1.92 -3.71
CA ALA A 18 1.79 2.00 -4.13
C ALA A 18 1.97 3.07 -5.23
N GLN A 19 1.13 3.07 -6.26
CA GLN A 19 1.14 4.09 -7.32
C GLN A 19 0.91 5.50 -6.79
N PHE A 20 -0.01 5.67 -5.84
CA PHE A 20 -0.24 6.97 -5.21
C PHE A 20 1.02 7.47 -4.51
N ILE A 21 1.71 6.62 -3.76
CA ILE A 21 2.96 6.99 -3.08
C ILE A 21 4.06 7.31 -4.11
N ASP A 22 4.19 6.49 -5.15
CA ASP A 22 5.17 6.67 -6.24
C ASP A 22 4.99 8.04 -6.93
N ASN A 23 3.74 8.46 -7.16
CA ASN A 23 3.42 9.74 -7.80
C ASN A 23 3.50 10.97 -6.88
N ASN A 24 3.46 10.78 -5.55
CA ASN A 24 3.40 11.88 -4.58
C ASN A 24 4.68 12.01 -3.72
N THR A 25 5.70 11.21 -4.01
CA THR A 25 6.98 11.24 -3.28
C THR A 25 8.16 11.10 -4.25
N ASN A 26 9.36 11.47 -3.81
CA ASN A 26 10.59 11.24 -4.59
C ASN A 26 11.13 9.79 -4.44
N LEU A 27 10.29 8.85 -4.02
CA LEU A 27 10.65 7.46 -3.77
C LEU A 27 9.89 6.57 -4.73
N SER A 28 10.56 5.53 -5.25
CA SER A 28 9.86 4.50 -5.99
C SER A 28 9.09 3.61 -5.03
N ALA A 29 7.78 3.47 -5.23
CA ALA A 29 6.92 2.64 -4.40
C ALA A 29 6.33 1.47 -5.19
N LYS A 30 6.58 0.24 -4.74
CA LYS A 30 6.10 -0.97 -5.42
C LYS A 30 5.57 -2.01 -4.44
N LEU A 31 4.51 -2.71 -4.83
CA LEU A 31 4.01 -3.88 -4.09
C LEU A 31 4.93 -5.09 -4.35
N ASN A 32 5.41 -5.72 -3.28
CA ASN A 32 6.21 -6.94 -3.36
C ASN A 32 5.35 -8.21 -3.19
N ASN A 33 5.97 -9.37 -3.41
CA ASN A 33 5.31 -10.68 -3.30
C ASN A 33 4.85 -11.04 -1.88
N HIS A 34 5.28 -10.29 -0.86
CA HIS A 34 4.86 -10.45 0.53
C HIS A 34 3.71 -9.50 0.90
N ASN A 35 3.05 -8.88 -0.08
CA ASN A 35 1.98 -7.91 0.12
C ASN A 35 2.42 -6.71 0.95
N GLN A 36 3.66 -6.25 0.75
CA GLN A 36 4.18 -5.03 1.36
C GLN A 36 4.47 -4.00 0.27
N ILE A 37 4.22 -2.73 0.56
CA ILE A 37 4.64 -1.63 -0.30
C ILE A 37 6.08 -1.28 0.10
N GLU A 38 7.03 -1.55 -0.78
CA GLU A 38 8.43 -1.17 -0.61
C GLU A 38 8.66 0.21 -1.20
N LEU A 39 9.25 1.10 -0.41
CA LEU A 39 9.68 2.42 -0.83
C LEU A 39 11.19 2.39 -1.01
N LYS A 40 11.65 2.77 -2.20
CA LYS A 40 13.06 2.74 -2.59
C LYS A 40 13.52 4.11 -3.05
N THR A 41 14.79 4.43 -2.80
CA THR A 41 15.42 5.57 -3.45
C THR A 41 15.59 5.30 -4.95
N ASP A 42 15.90 6.34 -5.71
CA ASP A 42 16.37 6.27 -7.10
C ASP A 42 17.50 5.24 -7.33
N LYS A 43 18.39 5.08 -6.34
CA LYS A 43 19.49 4.09 -6.30
C LYS A 43 19.05 2.67 -5.94
N GLY A 44 17.74 2.41 -5.78
CA GLY A 44 17.19 1.09 -5.48
C GLY A 44 17.29 0.66 -4.00
N LEU A 45 17.75 1.54 -3.10
CA LEU A 45 17.86 1.23 -1.68
C LEU A 45 16.49 1.27 -1.01
N THR A 46 16.12 0.21 -0.29
CA THR A 46 14.84 0.18 0.44
C THR A 46 14.93 1.02 1.69
N VAL A 47 14.16 2.10 1.75
CA VAL A 47 14.11 3.01 2.92
C VAL A 47 12.96 2.69 3.86
N LYS A 48 11.90 2.07 3.35
CA LYS A 48 10.73 1.70 4.16
C LYS A 48 9.95 0.55 3.53
N ARG A 49 9.30 -0.25 4.37
CA ARG A 49 8.26 -1.20 3.96
C ARG A 49 6.98 -0.91 4.73
N LEU A 50 5.86 -0.88 4.02
CA LEU A 50 4.53 -0.75 4.61
C LEU A 50 3.83 -2.11 4.51
N ASN A 51 3.38 -2.65 5.64
CA ASN A 51 2.61 -3.90 5.66
C ASN A 51 1.25 -3.68 5.00
N GLY A 52 0.91 -4.51 4.00
CA GLY A 52 -0.33 -4.34 3.25
C GLY A 52 -1.59 -4.44 4.12
N SER A 53 -1.57 -5.26 5.17
CA SER A 53 -2.69 -5.34 6.12
C SER A 53 -3.00 -4.00 6.80
N ASP A 54 -1.96 -3.22 7.10
CA ASP A 54 -2.13 -1.95 7.81
C ASP A 54 -2.55 -0.85 6.84
N VAL A 55 -2.04 -0.88 5.60
CA VAL A 55 -2.47 0.00 4.51
C VAL A 55 -3.95 -0.19 4.22
N ILE A 56 -4.41 -1.43 4.00
CA ILE A 56 -5.82 -1.73 3.73
C ILE A 56 -6.71 -1.30 4.91
N LYS A 57 -6.32 -1.61 6.15
CA LYS A 57 -7.08 -1.16 7.33
C LYS A 57 -7.19 0.35 7.41
N LYS A 58 -6.12 1.09 7.07
CA LYS A 58 -6.10 2.55 7.05
C LYS A 58 -7.03 3.11 5.96
N MET A 59 -6.98 2.54 4.75
CA MET A 59 -7.86 2.91 3.63
C MET A 59 -9.33 2.67 3.99
N ASN A 60 -9.65 1.48 4.51
CA ASN A 60 -11.02 1.11 4.87
C ASN A 60 -11.59 1.98 6.01
N ARG A 61 -10.77 2.39 6.98
CA ARG A 61 -11.18 3.32 8.04
C ARG A 61 -11.48 4.71 7.48
N ASN A 62 -10.76 5.14 6.45
CA ASN A 62 -10.99 6.43 5.82
C ASN A 62 -12.26 6.44 4.95
N THR A 63 -12.62 5.34 4.29
CA THR A 63 -13.90 5.23 3.54
C THR A 63 -15.16 5.30 4.40
N ILE A 64 -15.07 5.01 5.71
CA ILE A 64 -16.21 5.15 6.63
C ILE A 64 -16.36 6.59 7.11
N SER A 65 -15.28 7.39 7.11
CA SER A 65 -15.27 8.75 7.65
C SER A 65 -15.87 9.81 6.73
N THR A 66 -16.22 9.48 5.48
CA THR A 66 -16.82 10.42 4.51
C THR A 66 -18.36 10.36 4.48
N TYR A 67 -19.00 9.63 5.40
CA TYR A 67 -20.45 9.59 5.57
C TYR A 67 -20.84 10.08 6.98
N VAL A 68 -20.43 11.30 7.33
CA VAL A 68 -20.92 12.01 8.54
C VAL A 68 -21.12 13.48 8.23
#